data_AF-A0A8E2B8B2-F1
#
_entry.id   AF-A0A8E2B8B2-F1
#
_cell.length_a   1.000
_cell.length_b   1.000
_cell.length_c   1.000
_cell.angle_alpha   90.00
_cell.angle_beta   90.00
_cell.angle_gamma   90.00
#
_symmetry.space_group_name_H-M   'P 1'
#
loop_
_entity.id
_entity.type
_entity.pdbx_description
1 polymer ?
#
loop_
_entity_poly.entity_id
_entity_poly.type
_entity_poly.pdbx_seq_one_letter_code
_entity_poly.pdbx_strand_id
1 'polypeptide(L)'
;MLGAAVAAALPTGIAAAATTSSGVLYRPSTAAGSTEDASYPRVIRLAHNGGANGTLLATFSHSGTGVGKANFPIYRSTDNGVTWTSSPISTVTDTQHGWDLDGPTLYELPSAQGSLPAGTLLAAGTAWNHGDYTQQAVEVFASTDQGASWTYRSSCAAESGMANTIGHGIWEPEFATTSHGLICYFSDERPSVNNYAQVLAHAVSTDGGLTWGNEVYDVALQNGVDRPGMATVVPLPNGTYAMTYEDCKAGADPDQACDVYLKTSPDAESWNPGSLGTRIETADHRFLLHTPYLTWSPAGGSNGTLIASGQRVVAGTDGSLAIQPEDGHVLFVNRNLGSGAWQEITTPVTTAPTGGYDAGETACAGYSSPLLGAASGNTFLMLAGTHLSTGKCETDFGTATLPNAQGQITGPGTTGKCVDVNTNTSVNGNAVQLYTCGIATGQQWSLETDGTIRAFDKCLNIVGGGTANSSKVELRDCLGAPSQQWQARADGSIYNPQSGRCLDDPQAQTADGTQLQIYDCNGLFTQVWHVPA
;
A
#
# COMPACT_ATOMS: atom_id res chain seq x y z
N MET A 1 -34.26 -17.14 6.91
CA MET A 1 -34.26 -15.85 7.62
C MET A 1 -32.98 -15.14 7.20
N LEU A 2 -33.09 -14.04 6.45
CA LEU A 2 -31.93 -13.23 6.07
C LEU A 2 -31.35 -12.61 7.35
N GLY A 3 -30.12 -12.98 7.70
CA GLY A 3 -29.38 -12.33 8.76
C GLY A 3 -28.98 -10.94 8.27
N ALA A 4 -29.50 -9.90 8.92
CA ALA A 4 -29.02 -8.54 8.73
C ALA A 4 -27.58 -8.47 9.24
N ALA A 5 -26.65 -8.10 8.36
CA ALA A 5 -25.31 -7.71 8.77
C ALA A 5 -25.45 -6.51 9.71
N VAL A 6 -25.05 -6.68 10.97
CA VAL A 6 -24.87 -5.56 11.88
C VAL A 6 -23.62 -4.85 11.39
N ALA A 7 -23.79 -3.75 10.65
CA ALA A 7 -22.70 -2.83 10.38
C ALA A 7 -22.25 -2.28 11.73
N ALA A 8 -21.09 -2.71 12.21
CA ALA A 8 -20.42 -2.03 13.30
C ALA A 8 -20.23 -0.57 12.87
N ALA A 9 -20.77 0.37 13.64
CA ALA A 9 -20.58 1.78 13.36
C ALA A 9 -19.09 2.10 13.57
N LEU A 10 -18.39 2.38 12.47
CA LEU A 10 -17.01 2.82 12.50
C LEU A 10 -16.88 4.08 13.37
N PRO A 11 -15.73 4.28 14.05
CA PRO A 11 -15.42 5.54 14.72
C PRO A 11 -15.71 6.75 13.84
N THR A 12 -16.29 7.80 14.44
CA THR A 12 -16.56 9.07 13.74
C THR A 12 -15.24 9.72 13.32
N GLY A 13 -14.92 9.71 12.02
CA GLY A 13 -13.73 10.37 11.48
C GLY A 13 -12.99 9.59 10.39
N ILE A 14 -13.22 8.28 10.26
CA ILE A 14 -12.62 7.47 9.20
C ILE A 14 -13.29 7.82 7.86
N ALA A 15 -12.47 8.17 6.86
CA ALA A 15 -12.97 8.46 5.53
C ALA A 15 -13.44 7.16 4.84
N ALA A 16 -14.68 7.15 4.35
CA ALA A 16 -15.23 5.98 3.69
C ALA A 16 -14.65 5.83 2.27
N ALA A 17 -13.94 4.72 2.03
CA ALA A 17 -13.69 4.23 0.68
C ALA A 17 -14.95 3.49 0.20
N ALA A 18 -15.53 3.92 -0.92
CA ALA A 18 -16.76 3.33 -1.42
C ALA A 18 -16.47 2.02 -2.16
N THR A 19 -16.91 0.89 -1.60
CA THR A 19 -16.82 -0.42 -2.27
C THR A 19 -17.65 -0.43 -3.55
N THR A 20 -17.02 -0.80 -4.66
CA THR A 20 -17.63 -0.82 -5.99
C THR A 20 -17.94 -2.24 -6.45
N SER A 21 -17.15 -3.24 -6.04
CA SER A 21 -17.42 -4.67 -6.26
C SER A 21 -16.69 -5.51 -5.22
N SER A 22 -17.18 -6.72 -4.94
CA SER A 22 -16.50 -7.70 -4.10
C SER A 22 -16.94 -9.12 -4.45
N GLY A 23 -16.12 -10.10 -4.08
CA GLY A 23 -16.42 -11.51 -4.31
C GLY A 23 -15.34 -12.43 -3.75
N VAL A 24 -15.53 -13.71 -4.02
CA VAL A 24 -14.62 -14.79 -3.63
C VAL A 24 -13.76 -15.14 -4.83
N LEU A 25 -12.43 -15.06 -4.69
CA LEU A 25 -11.51 -15.56 -5.72
C LEU A 25 -11.44 -17.08 -5.64
N TYR A 26 -11.27 -17.62 -4.44
CA TYR A 26 -11.10 -19.04 -4.21
C TYR A 26 -11.63 -19.49 -2.84
N ARG A 27 -12.37 -20.60 -2.87
CA ARG A 27 -12.94 -21.25 -1.67
C ARG A 27 -12.33 -22.64 -1.50
N PRO A 28 -11.62 -22.92 -0.39
CA PRO A 28 -11.11 -24.26 -0.12
C PRO A 28 -12.25 -25.26 0.17
N SER A 29 -11.95 -26.55 0.07
CA SER A 29 -12.84 -27.62 0.46
C SER A 29 -13.16 -27.58 1.95
N THR A 30 -14.46 -27.47 2.26
CA THR A 30 -15.00 -27.50 3.62
C THR A 30 -15.39 -28.92 4.07
N ALA A 31 -14.98 -29.95 3.32
CA ALA A 31 -15.20 -31.33 3.71
C ALA A 31 -14.54 -31.65 5.06
N ALA A 32 -15.19 -32.46 5.88
CA ALA A 32 -14.66 -32.83 7.20
C ALA A 32 -13.27 -33.48 7.07
N GLY A 33 -12.30 -32.97 7.83
CA GLY A 33 -10.91 -33.43 7.80
C GLY A 33 -10.06 -32.87 6.66
N SER A 34 -10.62 -32.02 5.78
CA SER A 34 -9.83 -31.28 4.79
C SER A 34 -8.81 -30.39 5.49
N THR A 35 -7.56 -30.43 5.03
CA THR A 35 -6.49 -29.50 5.39
C THR A 35 -6.25 -28.43 4.32
N GLU A 36 -7.08 -28.38 3.26
CA GLU A 36 -6.90 -27.42 2.17
C GLU A 36 -6.94 -25.98 2.68
N ASP A 37 -6.05 -25.15 2.15
CA ASP A 37 -5.84 -23.76 2.55
C ASP A 37 -5.46 -22.88 1.35
N ALA A 38 -5.93 -21.62 1.35
CA ALA A 38 -5.66 -20.61 0.33
C ALA A 38 -5.36 -19.26 1.00
N SER A 39 -4.09 -19.04 1.32
CA SER A 39 -3.59 -17.89 2.09
C SER A 39 -2.52 -17.11 1.31
N TYR A 40 -2.03 -16.00 1.87
CA TYR A 40 -0.94 -15.22 1.26
C TYR A 40 -1.20 -14.80 -0.21
N PRO A 41 -2.31 -14.08 -0.50
CA PRO A 41 -2.63 -13.72 -1.87
C PRO A 41 -1.67 -12.69 -2.47
N ARG A 42 -1.57 -12.66 -3.80
CA ARG A 42 -0.82 -11.66 -4.59
C ARG A 42 -1.58 -11.30 -5.85
N VAL A 43 -1.38 -10.07 -6.33
CA VAL A 43 -1.98 -9.62 -7.59
C VAL A 43 -1.11 -8.61 -8.31
N ILE A 44 -1.09 -8.70 -9.64
CA ILE A 44 -0.47 -7.71 -10.52
C ILE A 44 -1.41 -7.30 -11.65
N ARG A 45 -1.14 -6.13 -12.24
CA ARG A 45 -1.75 -5.68 -13.49
C ARG A 45 -0.71 -5.70 -14.59
N LEU A 46 -1.03 -6.33 -15.71
CA LEU A 46 -0.17 -6.30 -16.90
C LEU A 46 -0.18 -4.90 -17.52
N ALA A 47 1.00 -4.37 -17.81
CA ALA A 47 1.24 -3.07 -18.41
C ALA A 47 2.23 -3.15 -19.59
N HIS A 48 2.95 -4.26 -19.75
CA HIS A 48 4.00 -4.44 -20.74
C HIS A 48 3.76 -5.63 -21.68
N ASN A 49 2.50 -6.04 -21.84
CA ASN A 49 2.05 -7.20 -22.62
C ASN A 49 1.13 -6.83 -23.81
N GLY A 50 1.24 -5.61 -24.33
CA GLY A 50 0.54 -5.16 -25.53
C GLY A 50 -0.99 -5.23 -25.38
N GLY A 51 -1.64 -6.09 -26.18
CA GLY A 51 -3.10 -6.24 -26.15
C GLY A 51 -3.67 -6.81 -24.85
N ALA A 52 -2.83 -7.41 -23.99
CA ALA A 52 -3.24 -7.90 -22.68
C ALA A 52 -3.07 -6.85 -21.56
N ASN A 53 -2.59 -5.64 -21.86
CA ASN A 53 -2.48 -4.57 -20.88
C ASN A 53 -3.83 -4.30 -20.20
N GLY A 54 -3.81 -4.16 -18.87
CA GLY A 54 -5.00 -4.04 -18.03
C GLY A 54 -5.52 -5.38 -17.48
N THR A 55 -5.06 -6.52 -18.01
CA THR A 55 -5.35 -7.85 -17.44
C THR A 55 -4.76 -7.94 -16.05
N LEU A 56 -5.54 -8.48 -15.10
CA LEU A 56 -5.05 -8.79 -13.75
C LEU A 56 -4.73 -10.26 -13.64
N LEU A 57 -3.65 -10.57 -12.94
CA LEU A 57 -3.29 -11.93 -12.54
C LEU A 57 -3.21 -11.99 -11.03
N ALA A 58 -3.88 -12.97 -10.42
CA ALA A 58 -3.84 -13.21 -8.99
C ALA A 58 -3.34 -14.61 -8.68
N THR A 59 -2.72 -14.77 -7.52
CA THR A 59 -2.30 -16.06 -6.98
C THR A 59 -2.37 -16.03 -5.45
N PHE A 60 -2.09 -17.18 -4.82
CA PHE A 60 -2.06 -17.37 -3.38
C PHE A 60 -1.27 -18.64 -3.06
N SER A 61 -0.80 -18.81 -1.83
CA SER A 61 -0.30 -20.09 -1.32
C SER A 61 -1.45 -21.09 -1.27
N HIS A 62 -1.38 -22.15 -2.08
CA HIS A 62 -2.37 -23.23 -2.10
C HIS A 62 -1.73 -24.52 -1.57
N SER A 63 -2.28 -25.04 -0.47
CA SER A 63 -1.72 -26.22 0.20
C SER A 63 -2.80 -27.14 0.77
N GLY A 64 -2.40 -28.30 1.28
CA GLY A 64 -3.27 -29.21 2.01
C GLY A 64 -3.96 -30.29 1.17
N THR A 65 -5.12 -30.74 1.64
CA THR A 65 -5.79 -31.94 1.15
C THR A 65 -6.17 -31.82 -0.33
N GLY A 66 -5.72 -32.78 -1.16
CA GLY A 66 -6.04 -32.83 -2.59
C GLY A 66 -5.14 -31.99 -3.49
N VAL A 67 -4.24 -31.19 -2.92
CA VAL A 67 -3.33 -30.28 -3.65
C VAL A 67 -2.04 -30.98 -4.06
N GLY A 68 -1.54 -31.91 -3.24
CA GLY A 68 -0.21 -32.51 -3.42
C GLY A 68 0.84 -31.67 -2.71
N LYS A 69 1.85 -31.19 -3.45
CA LYS A 69 2.83 -30.20 -2.96
C LYS A 69 2.24 -28.79 -3.04
N ALA A 70 2.55 -27.96 -2.05
CA ALA A 70 2.09 -26.58 -2.04
C ALA A 70 2.54 -25.83 -3.31
N ASN A 71 1.67 -25.01 -3.87
CA ASN A 71 1.84 -24.41 -5.19
C ASN A 71 1.11 -23.07 -5.31
N PHE A 72 1.29 -22.39 -6.45
CA PHE A 72 0.68 -21.09 -6.72
C PHE A 72 -0.25 -21.17 -7.95
N PRO A 73 -1.57 -21.34 -7.76
CA PRO A 73 -2.53 -21.29 -8.86
C PRO A 73 -2.65 -19.86 -9.40
N ILE A 74 -2.69 -19.70 -10.72
CA ILE A 74 -2.82 -18.40 -11.38
C ILE A 74 -4.26 -18.19 -11.85
N TYR A 75 -4.91 -17.14 -11.37
CA TYR A 75 -6.23 -16.69 -11.79
C TYR A 75 -6.12 -15.43 -12.63
N ARG A 76 -7.07 -15.24 -13.56
CA ARG A 76 -7.07 -14.10 -14.49
C ARG A 76 -8.37 -13.31 -14.41
N SER A 77 -8.27 -11.99 -14.48
CA SER A 77 -9.38 -11.07 -14.71
C SER A 77 -9.10 -10.15 -15.89
N THR A 78 -10.11 -9.91 -16.73
CA THR A 78 -10.03 -9.01 -17.89
C THR A 78 -10.99 -7.82 -17.79
N ASP A 79 -11.62 -7.63 -16.63
CA ASP A 79 -12.63 -6.61 -16.36
C ASP A 79 -12.29 -5.79 -15.10
N ASN A 80 -10.99 -5.60 -14.85
CA ASN A 80 -10.45 -4.87 -13.69
C ASN A 80 -10.83 -5.49 -12.33
N GLY A 81 -10.86 -6.81 -12.24
CA GLY A 81 -11.07 -7.53 -10.99
C GLY A 81 -12.53 -7.66 -10.57
N VAL A 82 -13.48 -7.37 -11.47
CA VAL A 82 -14.92 -7.59 -11.22
C VAL A 82 -15.24 -9.07 -11.27
N THR A 83 -14.67 -9.81 -12.24
CA THR A 83 -14.77 -11.27 -12.33
C THR A 83 -13.41 -11.91 -12.59
N TRP A 84 -13.29 -13.17 -12.17
CA TRP A 84 -12.09 -13.99 -12.32
C TRP A 84 -12.42 -15.31 -13.00
N THR A 85 -11.42 -15.95 -13.61
CA THR A 85 -11.56 -17.30 -14.18
C THR A 85 -12.07 -18.29 -13.13
N SER A 86 -12.98 -19.19 -13.51
CA SER A 86 -13.57 -20.16 -12.56
C SER A 86 -12.61 -21.29 -12.16
N SER A 87 -11.47 -21.40 -12.83
CA SER A 87 -10.36 -22.31 -12.54
C SER A 87 -9.05 -21.58 -12.80
N PRO A 88 -7.92 -22.04 -12.23
CA PRO A 88 -6.63 -21.46 -12.56
C PRO A 88 -6.33 -21.65 -14.05
N ILE A 89 -5.71 -20.65 -14.67
CA ILE A 89 -5.23 -20.71 -16.05
C ILE A 89 -3.93 -21.51 -16.17
N SER A 90 -3.17 -21.59 -15.06
CA SER A 90 -1.95 -22.36 -14.89
C SER A 90 -1.65 -22.47 -13.39
N THR A 91 -0.65 -23.28 -13.03
CA THR A 91 -0.17 -23.41 -11.65
C THR A 91 1.35 -23.39 -11.65
N VAL A 92 1.96 -22.60 -10.76
CA VAL A 92 3.40 -22.64 -10.51
C VAL A 92 3.68 -23.74 -9.50
N THR A 93 4.51 -24.69 -9.86
CA THR A 93 4.96 -25.79 -8.99
C THR A 93 6.47 -25.86 -9.00
N ASP A 94 7.10 -26.29 -7.90
CA ASP A 94 8.52 -26.60 -7.96
C ASP A 94 8.77 -27.79 -8.90
N THR A 95 9.60 -27.55 -9.91
CA THR A 95 9.98 -28.53 -10.93
C THR A 95 11.43 -28.99 -10.78
N GLN A 96 12.21 -28.36 -9.89
CA GLN A 96 13.59 -28.71 -9.62
C GLN A 96 13.69 -29.85 -8.62
N HIS A 97 12.97 -29.75 -7.50
CA HIS A 97 13.11 -30.67 -6.37
C HIS A 97 11.83 -31.47 -6.09
N GLY A 98 10.68 -30.98 -6.54
CA GLY A 98 9.36 -31.49 -6.16
C GLY A 98 8.98 -31.10 -4.73
N TRP A 99 9.39 -29.90 -4.30
CA TRP A 99 9.15 -29.30 -3.00
C TRP A 99 7.83 -28.52 -2.93
N ASP A 100 7.49 -28.11 -1.72
CA ASP A 100 6.39 -27.21 -1.43
C ASP A 100 6.84 -25.76 -1.69
N LEU A 101 5.94 -24.93 -2.22
CA LEU A 101 6.14 -23.50 -2.43
C LEU A 101 5.25 -22.67 -1.51
N ASP A 102 5.85 -21.76 -0.74
CA ASP A 102 5.16 -20.85 0.18
C ASP A 102 5.48 -19.37 -0.09
N GLY A 103 4.57 -18.47 0.31
CA GLY A 103 4.79 -17.02 0.26
C GLY A 103 5.04 -16.50 -1.15
N PRO A 104 4.05 -16.59 -2.07
CA PRO A 104 4.25 -16.19 -3.46
C PRO A 104 4.55 -14.69 -3.59
N THR A 105 5.21 -14.34 -4.68
CA THR A 105 5.13 -13.02 -5.31
C THR A 105 4.89 -13.18 -6.81
N LEU A 106 4.26 -12.18 -7.43
CA LEU A 106 4.11 -12.03 -8.88
C LEU A 106 4.66 -10.68 -9.29
N TYR A 107 5.38 -10.64 -10.41
CA TYR A 107 5.97 -9.41 -10.91
C TYR A 107 5.99 -9.41 -12.43
N GLU A 108 5.68 -8.27 -13.07
CA GLU A 108 5.87 -8.09 -14.51
C GLU A 108 7.09 -7.21 -14.74
N LEU A 109 8.03 -7.65 -15.57
CA LEU A 109 9.19 -6.86 -15.93
C LEU A 109 8.77 -5.60 -16.72
N PRO A 110 9.02 -4.38 -16.21
CA PRO A 110 8.66 -3.14 -16.91
C PRO A 110 9.57 -2.83 -18.10
N SER A 111 10.75 -3.46 -18.13
CA SER A 111 11.76 -3.33 -19.17
C SER A 111 12.46 -4.68 -19.37
N ALA A 112 13.18 -4.84 -20.48
CA ALA A 112 13.95 -6.05 -20.71
C ALA A 112 15.06 -6.19 -19.66
N GLN A 113 15.26 -7.39 -19.12
CA GLN A 113 16.29 -7.71 -18.14
C GLN A 113 17.10 -8.91 -18.64
N GLY A 114 18.36 -8.69 -19.01
CA GLY A 114 19.18 -9.70 -19.66
C GLY A 114 18.51 -10.29 -20.92
N SER A 115 18.27 -11.59 -20.92
CA SER A 115 17.58 -12.28 -22.03
C SER A 115 16.05 -12.22 -21.95
N LEU A 116 15.47 -11.70 -20.86
CA LEU A 116 14.02 -11.61 -20.70
C LEU A 116 13.49 -10.31 -21.32
N PRO A 117 12.50 -10.39 -22.23
CA PRO A 117 11.84 -9.20 -22.75
C PRO A 117 11.00 -8.51 -21.66
N ALA A 118 10.73 -7.21 -21.86
CA ALA A 118 9.70 -6.50 -21.10
C ALA A 118 8.35 -7.25 -21.22
N GLY A 119 7.55 -7.25 -20.16
CA GLY A 119 6.31 -8.03 -20.09
C GLY A 119 6.50 -9.49 -19.68
N THR A 120 7.73 -9.99 -19.55
CA THR A 120 7.94 -11.29 -18.90
C THR A 120 7.40 -11.22 -17.47
N LEU A 121 6.63 -12.25 -17.09
CA LEU A 121 6.16 -12.40 -15.72
C LEU A 121 7.14 -13.26 -14.94
N LEU A 122 7.38 -12.86 -13.71
CA LEU A 122 8.09 -13.62 -12.71
C LEU A 122 7.12 -14.05 -11.63
N ALA A 123 7.31 -15.27 -11.14
CA ALA A 123 6.75 -15.75 -9.90
C ALA A 123 7.92 -16.21 -9.03
N ALA A 124 7.84 -16.00 -7.72
CA ALA A 124 8.79 -16.59 -6.80
C ALA A 124 8.10 -16.99 -5.52
N GLY A 125 8.76 -17.87 -4.78
CA GLY A 125 8.33 -18.32 -3.47
C GLY A 125 9.44 -19.05 -2.76
N THR A 126 9.19 -19.35 -1.50
CA THR A 126 10.08 -20.17 -0.68
C THR A 126 9.83 -21.63 -0.99
N ALA A 127 10.80 -22.29 -1.61
CA ALA A 127 10.79 -23.70 -1.94
C ALA A 127 11.52 -24.52 -0.86
N TRP A 128 10.83 -25.49 -0.28
CA TRP A 128 11.39 -26.42 0.70
C TRP A 128 10.48 -27.64 0.88
N ASN A 129 11.01 -28.69 1.51
CA ASN A 129 10.17 -29.84 1.86
C ASN A 129 9.60 -29.62 3.27
N HIS A 130 8.29 -29.39 3.38
CA HIS A 130 7.65 -29.06 4.67
C HIS A 130 8.07 -30.01 5.80
N GLY A 131 8.64 -29.44 6.87
CA GLY A 131 9.17 -30.17 8.03
C GLY A 131 10.64 -30.61 7.93
N ASP A 132 11.31 -30.30 6.82
CA ASP A 132 12.74 -30.52 6.60
C ASP A 132 13.44 -29.17 6.40
N TYR A 133 14.08 -28.68 7.45
CA TYR A 133 14.81 -27.40 7.47
C TYR A 133 16.28 -27.55 7.06
N THR A 134 16.69 -28.66 6.43
CA THR A 134 18.10 -28.84 6.07
C THR A 134 18.50 -28.10 4.78
N GLN A 135 17.51 -27.73 3.96
CA GLN A 135 17.66 -27.09 2.67
C GLN A 135 16.41 -26.25 2.35
N GLN A 136 16.62 -25.06 1.78
CA GLN A 136 15.56 -24.15 1.36
C GLN A 136 16.12 -23.20 0.29
N ALA A 137 15.25 -22.74 -0.60
CA ALA A 137 15.60 -21.75 -1.62
C ALA A 137 14.45 -20.79 -1.89
N VAL A 138 14.78 -19.56 -2.26
CA VAL A 138 13.84 -18.65 -2.91
C VAL A 138 13.94 -18.90 -4.40
N GLU A 139 13.02 -19.70 -4.94
CA GLU A 139 13.02 -20.09 -6.35
C GLU A 139 12.27 -19.08 -7.21
N VAL A 140 12.81 -18.82 -8.39
CA VAL A 140 12.29 -17.87 -9.37
C VAL A 140 11.84 -18.61 -10.62
N PHE A 141 10.62 -18.32 -11.07
CA PHE A 141 9.99 -18.87 -12.26
C PHE A 141 9.66 -17.75 -13.23
N ALA A 142 9.73 -18.03 -14.53
CA ALA A 142 9.41 -17.06 -15.57
C ALA A 142 8.31 -17.57 -16.52
N SER A 143 7.50 -16.63 -17.01
CA SER A 143 6.48 -16.83 -18.03
C SER A 143 6.56 -15.73 -19.09
N THR A 144 6.60 -16.12 -20.36
CA THR A 144 6.55 -15.21 -21.52
C THR A 144 5.23 -15.29 -22.28
N ASP A 145 4.24 -15.99 -21.72
CA ASP A 145 2.94 -16.27 -22.33
C ASP A 145 1.77 -15.83 -21.43
N GLN A 146 2.00 -14.73 -20.70
CA GLN A 146 1.00 -14.08 -19.84
C GLN A 146 0.50 -15.00 -18.72
N GLY A 147 1.39 -15.84 -18.18
CA GLY A 147 1.13 -16.74 -17.07
C GLY A 147 0.39 -18.00 -17.49
N ALA A 148 0.43 -18.39 -18.76
CA ALA A 148 -0.16 -19.66 -19.21
C ALA A 148 0.76 -20.86 -18.94
N SER A 149 2.08 -20.64 -18.93
CA SER A 149 3.08 -21.61 -18.51
C SER A 149 4.25 -20.96 -17.77
N TRP A 150 4.91 -21.75 -16.91
CA TRP A 150 6.00 -21.29 -16.05
C TRP A 150 7.19 -22.23 -16.18
N THR A 151 8.39 -21.66 -16.17
CA THR A 151 9.65 -22.40 -16.20
C THR A 151 10.54 -21.91 -15.06
N TYR A 152 11.12 -22.85 -14.30
CA TYR A 152 12.15 -22.52 -13.31
C TYR A 152 13.29 -21.77 -13.98
N ARG A 153 13.78 -20.74 -13.32
CA ARG A 153 14.81 -19.85 -13.84
C ARG A 153 16.09 -19.93 -13.03
N SER A 154 16.00 -19.76 -11.72
CA SER A 154 17.12 -19.77 -10.77
C SER A 154 16.59 -19.72 -9.34
N SER A 155 17.50 -19.65 -8.37
CA SER A 155 17.17 -19.31 -6.99
C SER A 155 17.92 -18.03 -6.60
N CYS A 156 17.21 -17.02 -6.07
CA CYS A 156 17.83 -15.73 -5.72
C CYS A 156 18.55 -15.76 -4.37
N ALA A 157 18.14 -16.68 -3.50
CA ALA A 157 18.79 -17.05 -2.26
C ALA A 157 18.58 -18.54 -2.02
N ALA A 158 19.55 -19.21 -1.40
CA ALA A 158 19.45 -20.62 -1.06
C ALA A 158 20.36 -20.98 0.12
N GLU A 159 20.03 -22.08 0.78
CA GLU A 159 20.88 -22.75 1.75
C GLU A 159 20.84 -24.27 1.54
N SER A 160 21.90 -24.94 2.00
CA SER A 160 21.87 -26.40 2.11
C SER A 160 22.80 -26.94 3.18
N GLY A 161 22.49 -28.13 3.69
CA GLY A 161 23.31 -28.83 4.67
C GLY A 161 23.19 -28.25 6.08
N MET A 162 22.12 -27.50 6.32
CA MET A 162 21.82 -26.94 7.63
C MET A 162 21.33 -28.01 8.59
N ALA A 163 21.38 -27.71 9.90
CA ALA A 163 20.74 -28.55 10.89
C ALA A 163 19.22 -28.59 10.64
N ASN A 164 18.57 -29.72 10.86
CA ASN A 164 17.10 -29.78 10.74
C ASN A 164 16.43 -29.16 11.97
N THR A 165 16.52 -27.83 12.08
CA THR A 165 16.01 -27.00 13.18
C THR A 165 15.43 -25.70 12.62
N ILE A 166 14.63 -24.99 13.41
CA ILE A 166 14.14 -23.64 13.04
C ILE A 166 15.27 -22.61 13.28
N GLY A 167 15.24 -21.47 12.57
CA GLY A 167 16.10 -20.31 12.84
C GLY A 167 17.17 -20.01 11.79
N HIS A 168 16.99 -20.52 10.57
CA HIS A 168 17.85 -20.26 9.41
C HIS A 168 17.07 -20.28 8.10
N GLY A 169 15.77 -19.99 8.15
CA GLY A 169 14.94 -19.93 6.95
C GLY A 169 15.15 -18.66 6.13
N ILE A 170 14.78 -18.74 4.86
CA ILE A 170 14.76 -17.68 3.87
C ILE A 170 13.33 -17.57 3.35
N TRP A 171 12.74 -16.39 3.37
CA TRP A 171 11.29 -16.22 3.23
C TRP A 171 10.91 -15.06 2.31
N GLU A 172 9.67 -15.13 1.81
CA GLU A 172 8.87 -13.98 1.36
C GLU A 172 9.55 -13.11 0.29
N PRO A 173 9.80 -13.66 -0.90
CA PRO A 173 10.41 -12.89 -1.97
C PRO A 173 9.57 -11.69 -2.40
N GLU A 174 10.25 -10.63 -2.81
CA GLU A 174 9.68 -9.50 -3.53
C GLU A 174 10.62 -9.06 -4.66
N PHE A 175 10.07 -8.49 -5.74
CA PHE A 175 10.85 -8.01 -6.86
C PHE A 175 10.78 -6.50 -7.06
N ALA A 176 11.89 -5.92 -7.51
CA ALA A 176 11.92 -4.61 -8.15
C ALA A 176 12.84 -4.64 -9.38
N THR A 177 12.69 -3.64 -10.25
CA THR A 177 13.58 -3.45 -11.40
C THR A 177 14.15 -2.05 -11.37
N THR A 178 15.46 -1.96 -11.57
CA THR A 178 16.20 -0.70 -11.68
C THR A 178 16.97 -0.67 -13.00
N SER A 179 17.70 0.41 -13.25
CA SER A 179 18.66 0.45 -14.36
C SER A 179 19.87 -0.47 -14.17
N HIS A 180 20.14 -0.94 -12.94
CA HIS A 180 21.24 -1.85 -12.66
C HIS A 180 20.87 -3.32 -12.87
N GLY A 181 19.60 -3.67 -12.66
CA GLY A 181 19.12 -5.03 -12.89
C GLY A 181 17.79 -5.35 -12.23
N LEU A 182 17.51 -6.65 -12.15
CA LEU A 182 16.41 -7.22 -11.39
C LEU A 182 16.84 -7.44 -9.93
N ILE A 183 16.07 -6.96 -8.98
CA ILE A 183 16.32 -7.10 -7.54
C ILE A 183 15.35 -8.14 -6.98
N CYS A 184 15.86 -9.08 -6.17
CA CYS A 184 15.07 -10.01 -5.36
C CYS A 184 15.33 -9.69 -3.88
N TYR A 185 14.32 -9.15 -3.19
CA TYR A 185 14.33 -9.00 -1.73
C TYR A 185 13.80 -10.26 -1.08
N PHE A 186 14.25 -10.54 0.14
CA PHE A 186 13.79 -11.67 0.95
C PHE A 186 14.10 -11.44 2.43
N SER A 187 13.35 -12.09 3.30
CA SER A 187 13.64 -12.18 4.74
C SER A 187 14.62 -13.33 4.98
N ASP A 188 15.61 -13.15 5.86
CA ASP A 188 16.71 -14.10 6.04
C ASP A 188 17.11 -14.31 7.50
N GLU A 189 17.07 -15.55 7.97
CA GLU A 189 17.48 -15.94 9.32
C GLU A 189 18.85 -16.63 9.36
N ARG A 190 19.45 -16.96 8.21
CA ARG A 190 20.78 -17.63 8.14
C ARG A 190 21.88 -16.89 8.94
N PRO A 191 21.88 -15.54 9.04
CA PRO A 191 22.86 -14.82 9.85
C PRO A 191 22.68 -14.94 11.37
N SER A 192 21.83 -15.84 11.87
CA SER A 192 21.49 -15.95 13.30
C SER A 192 22.67 -16.15 14.24
N VAL A 193 23.70 -16.86 13.77
CA VAL A 193 24.99 -17.03 14.49
C VAL A 193 25.74 -15.71 14.73
N ASN A 194 25.40 -14.65 14.00
CA ASN A 194 26.00 -13.32 14.13
C ASN A 194 25.13 -12.36 14.95
N ASN A 195 24.24 -12.87 15.81
CA ASN A 195 23.35 -12.08 16.67
C ASN A 195 22.32 -11.23 15.91
N TYR A 196 21.83 -11.74 14.78
CA TYR A 196 20.63 -11.26 14.10
C TYR A 196 19.49 -12.24 14.40
N ALA A 197 18.28 -11.78 14.71
CA ALA A 197 17.15 -12.71 14.82
C ALA A 197 16.53 -12.98 13.43
N GLN A 198 16.51 -11.98 12.57
CA GLN A 198 16.23 -12.04 11.13
C GLN A 198 16.83 -10.76 10.49
N VAL A 199 17.05 -10.76 9.18
CA VAL A 199 17.37 -9.56 8.41
C VAL A 199 16.48 -9.48 7.17
N LEU A 200 16.27 -8.27 6.66
CA LEU A 200 15.87 -8.08 5.27
C LEU A 200 17.12 -7.92 4.42
N ALA A 201 17.16 -8.63 3.31
CA ALA A 201 18.26 -8.58 2.36
C ALA A 201 17.74 -8.60 0.93
N HIS A 202 18.60 -8.22 0.00
CA HIS A 202 18.36 -8.42 -1.43
C HIS A 202 19.59 -8.91 -2.16
N ALA A 203 19.37 -9.49 -3.33
CA ALA A 203 20.39 -9.73 -4.34
C ALA A 203 19.99 -9.10 -5.67
N VAL A 204 20.98 -8.62 -6.42
CA VAL A 204 20.77 -8.00 -7.74
C VAL A 204 21.26 -8.93 -8.85
N SER A 205 20.44 -9.09 -9.88
CA SER A 205 20.79 -9.83 -11.10
C SER A 205 20.91 -8.90 -12.30
N THR A 206 22.04 -8.98 -12.99
CA THR A 206 22.31 -8.23 -14.23
C THR A 206 22.00 -9.03 -15.50
N ASP A 207 21.62 -10.30 -15.38
CA ASP A 207 21.30 -11.20 -16.50
C ASP A 207 19.83 -11.64 -16.51
N GLY A 208 18.99 -10.85 -15.81
CA GLY A 208 17.55 -11.03 -15.73
C GLY A 208 17.13 -12.17 -14.83
N GLY A 209 17.92 -12.52 -13.83
CA GLY A 209 17.62 -13.55 -12.84
C GLY A 209 18.10 -14.94 -13.24
N LEU A 210 19.15 -15.08 -14.07
CA LEU A 210 19.83 -16.38 -14.23
C LEU A 210 20.89 -16.57 -13.14
N THR A 211 21.60 -15.50 -12.80
CA THR A 211 22.55 -15.45 -11.70
C THR A 211 22.29 -14.23 -10.82
N TRP A 212 22.70 -14.32 -9.55
CA TRP A 212 22.47 -13.30 -8.54
C TRP A 212 23.79 -12.88 -7.91
N GLY A 213 23.93 -11.57 -7.68
CA GLY A 213 25.09 -10.99 -7.02
C GLY A 213 25.16 -11.35 -5.53
N ASN A 214 26.07 -10.68 -4.81
CA ASN A 214 26.14 -10.82 -3.37
C ASN A 214 24.88 -10.27 -2.71
N GLU A 215 24.49 -10.91 -1.61
CA GLU A 215 23.39 -10.45 -0.77
C GLU A 215 23.80 -9.16 -0.03
N VAL A 216 22.88 -8.20 0.02
CA VAL A 216 23.05 -6.88 0.66
C VAL A 216 21.95 -6.73 1.70
N TYR A 217 22.31 -6.33 2.91
CA TYR A 217 21.32 -6.10 3.98
C TYR A 217 20.62 -4.75 3.83
N ASP A 218 19.30 -4.79 3.95
CA ASP A 218 18.40 -3.64 3.82
C ASP A 218 17.87 -3.16 5.17
N VAL A 219 17.66 -4.10 6.09
CA VAL A 219 17.34 -3.88 7.50
C VAL A 219 18.01 -4.99 8.30
N ALA A 220 18.99 -4.65 9.12
CA ALA A 220 19.78 -5.62 9.88
C ALA A 220 20.24 -5.02 11.21
N LEU A 221 19.42 -5.22 12.25
CA LEU A 221 19.75 -4.80 13.61
C LEU A 221 20.42 -5.95 14.37
N GLN A 222 21.67 -5.75 14.74
CA GLN A 222 22.52 -6.80 15.33
C GLN A 222 22.35 -6.89 16.86
N ASN A 223 21.15 -7.22 17.32
CA ASN A 223 20.82 -7.27 18.74
C ASN A 223 20.15 -8.59 19.19
N GLY A 224 19.94 -9.54 18.28
CA GLY A 224 19.32 -10.83 18.57
C GLY A 224 17.82 -10.76 18.89
N VAL A 225 17.17 -9.63 18.64
CA VAL A 225 15.74 -9.40 18.98
C VAL A 225 14.93 -9.03 17.74
N ASP A 226 15.38 -8.03 16.98
CA ASP A 226 14.63 -7.50 15.85
C ASP A 226 14.60 -8.49 14.69
N ARG A 227 13.40 -8.67 14.13
CA ARG A 227 13.09 -9.61 13.07
C ARG A 227 12.36 -8.89 11.93
N PRO A 228 13.07 -8.04 11.16
CA PRO A 228 12.52 -7.41 9.98
C PRO A 228 12.22 -8.48 8.91
N GLY A 229 11.05 -8.41 8.29
CA GLY A 229 10.60 -9.36 7.28
C GLY A 229 9.42 -8.86 6.44
N MET A 230 8.98 -9.68 5.48
CA MET A 230 7.81 -9.42 4.64
C MET A 230 7.86 -8.10 3.85
N ALA A 231 9.03 -7.78 3.28
CA ALA A 231 9.18 -6.54 2.52
C ALA A 231 8.28 -6.50 1.28
N THR A 232 7.65 -5.35 1.05
CA THR A 232 7.05 -5.01 -0.26
C THR A 232 7.57 -3.66 -0.72
N VAL A 233 7.85 -3.52 -2.02
CA VAL A 233 8.57 -2.36 -2.56
C VAL A 233 7.82 -1.75 -3.74
N VAL A 234 7.58 -0.44 -3.69
CA VAL A 234 6.87 0.29 -4.75
C VAL A 234 7.66 1.48 -5.27
N PRO A 235 7.68 1.73 -6.59
CA PRO A 235 8.21 2.97 -7.14
C PRO A 235 7.27 4.14 -6.83
N LEU A 236 7.86 5.31 -6.60
CA LEU A 236 7.16 6.56 -6.31
C LEU A 236 7.24 7.55 -7.49
N PRO A 237 6.29 8.50 -7.63
CA PRO A 237 6.22 9.42 -8.77
C PRO A 237 7.40 10.40 -8.86
N ASN A 238 8.17 10.55 -7.78
CA ASN A 238 9.37 11.39 -7.73
C ASN A 238 10.65 10.64 -8.16
N GLY A 239 10.54 9.38 -8.62
CA GLY A 239 11.65 8.54 -9.05
C GLY A 239 12.40 7.81 -7.91
N THR A 240 11.90 7.91 -6.67
CA THR A 240 12.39 7.12 -5.52
C THR A 240 11.53 5.87 -5.32
N TYR A 241 11.83 5.09 -4.30
CA TYR A 241 11.13 3.87 -3.92
C TYR A 241 10.73 3.92 -2.46
N ALA A 242 9.63 3.25 -2.13
CA ALA A 242 9.20 3.02 -0.75
C ALA A 242 9.16 1.52 -0.48
N MET A 243 9.70 1.10 0.67
CA MET A 243 9.58 -0.26 1.19
C MET A 243 8.75 -0.21 2.46
N THR A 244 7.72 -1.05 2.56
CA THR A 244 7.11 -1.38 3.85
C THR A 244 7.51 -2.78 4.25
N TYR A 245 7.62 -3.02 5.55
CA TYR A 245 7.96 -4.32 6.11
C TYR A 245 7.52 -4.38 7.58
N GLU A 246 7.40 -5.58 8.14
CA GLU A 246 7.18 -5.76 9.57
C GLU A 246 8.51 -5.93 10.30
N ASP A 247 8.59 -5.52 11.56
CA ASP A 247 9.71 -5.84 12.43
C ASP A 247 9.20 -6.47 13.72
N CYS A 248 9.19 -7.80 13.72
CA CYS A 248 8.81 -8.62 14.87
C CYS A 248 9.88 -8.58 15.97
N LYS A 249 9.50 -8.73 17.23
CA LYS A 249 10.46 -8.88 18.34
C LYS A 249 10.55 -10.34 18.80
N ALA A 250 11.73 -10.95 18.65
CA ALA A 250 11.99 -12.31 19.11
C ALA A 250 11.75 -12.42 20.62
N GLY A 251 10.99 -13.44 21.03
CA GLY A 251 10.64 -13.69 22.43
C GLY A 251 9.53 -12.80 23.00
N ALA A 252 8.95 -11.90 22.20
CA ALA A 252 7.72 -11.20 22.54
C ALA A 252 6.48 -12.01 22.09
N ASP A 253 5.31 -11.58 22.55
CA ASP A 253 4.03 -12.13 22.10
C ASP A 253 3.89 -11.89 20.58
N PRO A 254 3.87 -12.95 19.74
CA PRO A 254 3.79 -12.80 18.30
C PRO A 254 2.50 -12.12 17.85
N ASP A 255 1.46 -12.01 18.69
CA ASP A 255 0.25 -11.26 18.33
C ASP A 255 0.43 -9.74 18.47
N GLN A 256 1.47 -9.28 19.19
CA GLN A 256 1.68 -7.88 19.56
C GLN A 256 3.06 -7.32 19.18
N ALA A 257 3.90 -8.07 18.46
CA ALA A 257 5.33 -7.76 18.40
C ALA A 257 5.85 -7.22 17.06
N CYS A 258 5.03 -7.13 16.02
CA CYS A 258 5.50 -6.86 14.65
C CYS A 258 5.02 -5.51 14.12
N ASP A 259 5.66 -4.45 14.58
CA ASP A 259 5.40 -3.08 14.12
C ASP A 259 5.68 -2.94 12.62
N VAL A 260 4.83 -2.20 11.91
CA VAL A 260 4.99 -1.95 10.48
C VAL A 260 5.75 -0.65 10.24
N TYR A 261 6.84 -0.75 9.49
CA TYR A 261 7.73 0.36 9.15
C TYR A 261 7.76 0.67 7.66
N LEU A 262 8.10 1.92 7.35
CA LEU A 262 8.35 2.44 6.02
C LEU A 262 9.78 2.97 5.91
N LYS A 263 10.45 2.63 4.80
CA LYS A 263 11.72 3.23 4.37
C LYS A 263 11.59 3.78 2.96
N THR A 264 12.44 4.75 2.63
CA THR A 264 12.57 5.28 1.28
C THR A 264 13.99 5.07 0.76
N SER A 265 14.10 4.82 -0.55
CA SER A 265 15.38 4.61 -1.23
C SER A 265 15.42 5.39 -2.54
N PRO A 266 16.54 6.03 -2.88
CA PRO A 266 16.69 6.73 -4.16
C PRO A 266 16.79 5.77 -5.36
N ASP A 267 17.16 4.52 -5.15
CA ASP A 267 17.58 3.59 -6.19
C ASP A 267 17.03 2.16 -6.02
N ALA A 268 16.23 1.92 -4.97
CA ALA A 268 15.75 0.60 -4.53
C ALA A 268 16.86 -0.35 -4.01
N GLU A 269 18.12 0.06 -3.91
CA GLU A 269 19.22 -0.79 -3.44
C GLU A 269 19.80 -0.25 -2.11
N SER A 270 19.72 1.06 -1.91
CA SER A 270 20.31 1.77 -0.78
C SER A 270 19.27 2.01 0.33
N TRP A 271 19.13 1.07 1.27
CA TRP A 271 18.11 1.15 2.33
C TRP A 271 18.61 1.58 3.71
N ASN A 272 19.92 1.68 3.97
CA ASN A 272 20.48 1.95 5.31
C ASN A 272 20.09 0.87 6.35
N PRO A 273 20.83 -0.26 6.42
CA PRO A 273 20.44 -1.42 7.23
C PRO A 273 20.35 -1.18 8.74
N GLY A 274 21.06 -0.17 9.27
CA GLY A 274 21.06 0.12 10.71
C GLY A 274 19.84 0.93 11.21
N SER A 275 18.87 1.21 10.34
CA SER A 275 17.68 2.02 10.66
C SER A 275 16.41 1.27 10.34
N LEU A 276 15.41 1.37 11.23
CA LEU A 276 14.06 0.87 10.99
C LEU A 276 13.23 1.78 10.06
N GLY A 277 13.68 3.01 9.79
CA GLY A 277 12.86 3.99 9.08
C GLY A 277 11.77 4.58 9.98
N THR A 278 10.58 4.81 9.41
CA THR A 278 9.46 5.49 10.08
C THR A 278 8.29 4.54 10.24
N ARG A 279 7.70 4.45 11.43
CA ARG A 279 6.51 3.62 11.65
C ARG A 279 5.31 4.15 10.85
N ILE A 280 4.51 3.24 10.30
CA ILE A 280 3.23 3.60 9.67
C ILE A 280 2.20 3.86 10.77
N GLU A 281 2.02 5.14 11.09
CA GLU A 281 1.30 5.57 12.29
C GLU A 281 0.45 6.82 12.01
N THR A 282 -0.73 6.88 12.63
CA THR A 282 -1.64 8.04 12.59
C THR A 282 -1.21 9.12 13.58
N ALA A 283 -1.77 10.33 13.43
CA ALA A 283 -1.44 11.45 14.32
C ALA A 283 -1.84 11.22 15.79
N ASP A 284 -2.78 10.31 16.05
CA ASP A 284 -3.26 9.91 17.37
C ASP A 284 -2.68 8.57 17.84
N HIS A 285 -1.55 8.14 17.26
CA HIS A 285 -0.75 7.00 17.70
C HIS A 285 -1.39 5.62 17.53
N ARG A 286 -2.25 5.46 16.50
CA ARG A 286 -2.67 4.14 16.01
C ARG A 286 -1.73 3.70 14.91
N PHE A 287 -1.41 2.41 14.86
CA PHE A 287 -0.46 1.87 13.91
C PHE A 287 -0.80 0.43 13.51
N LEU A 288 -0.24 0.02 12.38
CA LEU A 288 -0.40 -1.31 11.83
C LEU A 288 0.57 -2.30 12.49
N LEU A 289 0.11 -3.53 12.71
CA LEU A 289 0.98 -4.68 12.97
C LEU A 289 0.83 -5.74 11.88
N HIS A 290 1.88 -6.54 11.73
CA HIS A 290 1.95 -7.79 10.99
C HIS A 290 1.72 -7.70 9.48
N THR A 291 2.57 -8.38 8.73
CA THR A 291 2.40 -8.80 7.34
C THR A 291 1.97 -7.68 6.38
N PRO A 292 2.68 -6.54 6.36
CA PRO A 292 2.21 -5.38 5.65
C PRO A 292 2.26 -5.56 4.14
N TYR A 293 1.46 -4.77 3.45
CA TYR A 293 1.54 -4.61 2.01
C TYR A 293 1.41 -3.13 1.66
N LEU A 294 2.14 -2.68 0.64
CA LEU A 294 2.11 -1.29 0.18
C LEU A 294 1.77 -1.23 -1.31
N THR A 295 0.94 -0.27 -1.69
CA THR A 295 0.73 0.11 -3.09
C THR A 295 0.75 1.63 -3.22
N TRP A 296 0.96 2.11 -4.46
CA TRP A 296 0.81 3.51 -4.81
C TRP A 296 -0.32 3.69 -5.82
N SER A 297 -1.12 4.73 -5.63
CA SER A 297 -2.15 5.18 -6.55
C SER A 297 -1.84 6.59 -7.06
N PRO A 298 -2.07 6.90 -8.35
CA PRO A 298 -1.96 8.25 -8.86
C PRO A 298 -3.01 9.23 -8.33
N ALA A 299 -4.08 8.75 -7.67
CA ALA A 299 -5.07 9.62 -7.04
C ALA A 299 -4.54 10.27 -5.76
N GLY A 300 -5.12 11.41 -5.35
CA GLY A 300 -4.78 12.09 -4.09
C GLY A 300 -3.88 13.33 -4.23
N GLY A 301 -3.55 13.76 -5.45
CA GLY A 301 -2.79 14.98 -5.71
C GLY A 301 -1.50 14.70 -6.49
N SER A 302 -0.58 15.68 -6.51
CA SER A 302 0.66 15.59 -7.29
C SER A 302 1.63 14.48 -6.83
N ASN A 303 1.52 14.05 -5.57
CA ASN A 303 2.29 12.94 -5.01
C ASN A 303 1.56 11.59 -5.09
N GLY A 304 0.30 11.57 -5.56
CA GLY A 304 -0.55 10.39 -5.45
C GLY A 304 -0.88 10.02 -4.00
N THR A 305 -1.20 8.74 -3.76
CA THR A 305 -1.55 8.18 -2.45
C THR A 305 -0.83 6.85 -2.28
N LEU A 306 -0.04 6.71 -1.21
CA LEU A 306 0.36 5.40 -0.70
C LEU A 306 -0.80 4.80 0.09
N ILE A 307 -1.05 3.51 -0.09
CA ILE A 307 -2.07 2.74 0.63
C ILE A 307 -1.37 1.52 1.23
N ALA A 308 -1.48 1.38 2.55
CA ALA A 308 -0.89 0.30 3.32
C ALA A 308 -1.95 -0.54 4.01
N SER A 309 -1.74 -1.85 4.03
CA SER A 309 -2.47 -2.80 4.89
C SER A 309 -1.51 -3.37 5.92
N GLY A 310 -2.06 -3.76 7.07
CA GLY A 310 -1.45 -4.68 8.03
C GLY A 310 -2.51 -5.67 8.48
N GLN A 311 -2.12 -6.68 9.26
CA GLN A 311 -3.09 -7.64 9.79
C GLN A 311 -3.87 -7.05 10.95
N ARG A 312 -3.25 -6.23 11.80
CA ARG A 312 -3.90 -5.61 12.96
C ARG A 312 -3.80 -4.09 12.97
N VAL A 313 -4.74 -3.46 13.68
CA VAL A 313 -4.69 -2.04 14.07
C VAL A 313 -4.65 -1.95 15.59
N VAL A 314 -3.61 -1.32 16.12
CA VAL A 314 -3.38 -1.21 17.57
C VAL A 314 -3.01 0.23 17.96
N ALA A 315 -3.09 0.50 19.26
CA ALA A 315 -2.51 1.70 19.87
C ALA A 315 -1.90 1.35 21.23
N GLY A 316 -0.93 2.15 21.68
CA GLY A 316 -0.26 1.99 22.96
C GLY A 316 1.26 1.89 22.82
N THR A 317 1.90 1.31 23.84
CA THR A 317 3.35 1.07 23.88
C THR A 317 3.65 -0.42 23.97
N ASP A 318 4.84 -0.82 23.52
CA ASP A 318 5.33 -2.20 23.51
C ASP A 318 5.02 -2.93 24.84
N GLY A 319 4.37 -4.09 24.74
CA GLY A 319 3.92 -4.90 25.89
C GLY A 319 2.59 -4.47 26.54
N SER A 320 1.91 -3.48 25.96
CA SER A 320 0.60 -2.97 26.43
C SER A 320 -0.28 -2.50 25.27
N LEU A 321 -0.22 -3.19 24.12
CA LEU A 321 -0.95 -2.81 22.92
C LEU A 321 -2.44 -3.16 23.07
N ALA A 322 -3.29 -2.21 22.72
CA ALA A 322 -4.73 -2.40 22.64
C ALA A 322 -5.15 -2.53 21.18
N ILE A 323 -5.82 -3.64 20.84
CA ILE A 323 -6.48 -3.81 19.54
C ILE A 323 -7.58 -2.76 19.43
N GLN A 324 -7.59 -2.01 18.32
CA GLN A 324 -8.55 -0.95 18.10
C GLN A 324 -9.89 -1.49 17.55
N PRO A 325 -11.03 -0.82 17.79
CA PRO A 325 -12.33 -1.25 17.28
C PRO A 325 -12.42 -1.38 15.75
N GLU A 326 -11.61 -0.62 15.01
CA GLU A 326 -11.52 -0.59 13.56
C GLU A 326 -10.61 -1.68 12.95
N ASP A 327 -9.96 -2.49 13.79
CA ASP A 327 -9.16 -3.63 13.39
C ASP A 327 -9.91 -4.55 12.40
N GLY A 328 -9.23 -4.94 11.31
CA GLY A 328 -9.84 -5.73 10.22
C GLY A 328 -10.78 -4.96 9.29
N HIS A 329 -11.03 -3.68 9.55
CA HIS A 329 -11.99 -2.84 8.81
C HIS A 329 -11.37 -1.61 8.12
N VAL A 330 -10.06 -1.36 8.29
CA VAL A 330 -9.39 -0.17 7.74
C VAL A 330 -8.08 -0.48 7.03
N LEU A 331 -7.68 0.46 6.17
CA LEU A 331 -6.36 0.59 5.55
C LEU A 331 -5.78 1.95 5.93
N PHE A 332 -4.46 2.09 5.84
CA PHE A 332 -3.78 3.36 6.11
C PHE A 332 -3.39 4.02 4.79
N VAL A 333 -3.58 5.33 4.66
CA VAL A 333 -3.17 6.12 3.48
C VAL A 333 -2.29 7.30 3.82
N ASN A 334 -1.42 7.67 2.89
CA ASN A 334 -0.55 8.85 2.97
C ASN A 334 -0.36 9.48 1.58
N ARG A 335 -0.68 10.77 1.41
CA ARG A 335 -0.49 11.51 0.14
C ARG A 335 0.76 12.38 0.12
N ASN A 336 1.67 12.15 1.06
CA ASN A 336 2.93 12.87 1.20
C ASN A 336 4.13 11.93 1.11
N LEU A 337 4.04 10.94 0.22
CA LEU A 337 5.12 9.97 -0.09
C LEU A 337 5.68 9.26 1.15
N GLY A 338 4.82 8.99 2.13
CA GLY A 338 5.16 8.28 3.36
C GLY A 338 5.65 9.17 4.50
N SER A 339 5.74 10.49 4.27
CA SER A 339 6.15 11.44 5.31
C SER A 339 4.96 11.94 6.13
N GLY A 340 5.13 12.03 7.44
CA GLY A 340 4.11 12.51 8.37
C GLY A 340 3.08 11.45 8.74
N ALA A 341 2.02 11.90 9.41
CA ALA A 341 0.97 11.02 9.90
C ALA A 341 0.18 10.36 8.76
N TRP A 342 -0.21 9.11 8.97
CA TRP A 342 -1.12 8.37 8.11
C TRP A 342 -2.58 8.60 8.51
N GLN A 343 -3.50 8.35 7.58
CA GLN A 343 -4.95 8.42 7.79
C GLN A 343 -5.59 7.08 7.55
N GLU A 344 -6.63 6.77 8.30
CA GLU A 344 -7.43 5.56 8.07
C GLU A 344 -8.51 5.79 7.00
N ILE A 345 -8.69 4.77 6.16
CA ILE A 345 -9.82 4.63 5.25
C ILE A 345 -10.45 3.26 5.44
N THR A 346 -11.73 3.10 5.08
CA THR A 346 -12.37 1.78 5.11
C THR A 346 -11.77 0.82 4.08
N THR A 347 -11.69 -0.47 4.43
CA THR A 347 -11.27 -1.52 3.51
C THR A 347 -12.42 -2.03 2.62
N PRO A 348 -12.20 -2.38 1.34
CA PRO A 348 -13.19 -3.09 0.51
C PRO A 348 -13.41 -4.55 0.94
N VAL A 349 -12.47 -5.16 1.67
CA VAL A 349 -12.55 -6.54 2.17
C VAL A 349 -12.30 -6.54 3.67
N THR A 350 -13.34 -6.85 4.44
CA THR A 350 -13.23 -6.98 5.90
C THR A 350 -12.55 -8.30 6.27
N THR A 351 -11.58 -8.23 7.16
CA THR A 351 -10.85 -9.39 7.67
C THR A 351 -11.08 -9.47 9.18
N ALA A 352 -12.15 -10.13 9.62
CA ALA A 352 -12.49 -10.20 11.05
C ALA A 352 -12.92 -11.64 11.43
N PRO A 353 -12.36 -12.24 12.49
CA PRO A 353 -11.31 -11.70 13.37
C PRO A 353 -9.95 -11.60 12.65
N THR A 354 -9.07 -10.69 13.08
CA THR A 354 -7.67 -10.65 12.62
C THR A 354 -6.73 -11.32 13.63
N GLY A 355 -5.52 -11.63 13.17
CA GLY A 355 -4.45 -12.29 13.94
C GLY A 355 -4.79 -13.73 14.29
N GLY A 356 -4.27 -14.23 15.41
CA GLY A 356 -4.38 -15.64 15.79
C GLY A 356 -3.07 -16.39 15.63
N TYR A 357 -2.06 -15.97 16.41
CA TYR A 357 -0.79 -16.68 16.57
C TYR A 357 -0.83 -17.69 17.73
N ASP A 358 -2.00 -17.89 18.35
CA ASP A 358 -2.22 -18.93 19.35
C ASP A 358 -2.12 -20.32 18.72
N ALA A 359 -1.67 -21.29 19.52
CA ALA A 359 -1.48 -22.67 19.06
C ALA A 359 -2.81 -23.29 18.58
N GLY A 360 -2.92 -23.54 17.26
CA GLY A 360 -4.09 -24.16 16.62
C GLY A 360 -5.02 -23.17 15.92
N GLU A 361 -4.75 -21.87 15.99
CA GLU A 361 -5.41 -20.84 15.18
C GLU A 361 -4.67 -20.65 13.85
N THR A 362 -5.41 -20.50 12.76
CA THR A 362 -4.83 -20.20 11.44
C THR A 362 -4.73 -18.69 11.27
N ALA A 363 -3.52 -18.13 11.40
CA ALA A 363 -3.21 -16.72 11.16
C ALA A 363 -3.42 -16.35 9.67
N CYS A 364 -4.68 -16.14 9.30
CA CYS A 364 -5.10 -16.11 7.90
C CYS A 364 -5.79 -14.82 7.52
N ALA A 365 -6.77 -14.41 8.32
CA ALA A 365 -7.53 -13.21 8.07
C ALA A 365 -6.59 -12.00 8.09
N GLY A 366 -6.54 -11.28 6.97
CA GLY A 366 -5.69 -10.09 6.82
C GLY A 366 -4.21 -10.38 6.57
N TYR A 367 -3.77 -11.64 6.57
CA TYR A 367 -2.35 -12.00 6.45
C TYR A 367 -1.81 -11.66 5.04
N SER A 368 -0.87 -10.71 4.98
CA SER A 368 -0.22 -10.22 3.75
C SER A 368 -1.21 -9.92 2.61
N SER A 369 -2.15 -9.00 2.87
CA SER A 369 -3.27 -8.70 1.99
C SER A 369 -2.88 -7.71 0.86
N PRO A 370 -2.73 -8.14 -0.41
CA PRO A 370 -2.17 -7.30 -1.45
C PRO A 370 -3.14 -6.20 -1.88
N LEU A 371 -2.58 -5.04 -2.15
CA LEU A 371 -3.27 -3.86 -2.66
C LEU A 371 -2.77 -3.55 -4.06
N LEU A 372 -3.68 -3.15 -4.95
CA LEU A 372 -3.36 -2.79 -6.32
C LEU A 372 -4.11 -1.52 -6.73
N GLY A 373 -3.41 -0.38 -6.70
CA GLY A 373 -3.93 0.88 -7.22
C GLY A 373 -4.27 0.79 -8.72
N ALA A 374 -5.30 1.50 -9.18
CA ALA A 374 -5.61 1.61 -10.61
C ALA A 374 -4.49 2.29 -11.39
N ALA A 375 -4.34 1.95 -12.67
CA ALA A 375 -3.36 2.60 -13.55
C ALA A 375 -3.68 4.09 -13.78
N SER A 376 -4.95 4.45 -13.62
CA SER A 376 -5.46 5.82 -13.68
C SER A 376 -6.74 5.92 -12.86
N GLY A 377 -7.07 7.12 -12.39
CA GLY A 377 -8.24 7.34 -11.55
C GLY A 377 -7.97 7.00 -10.08
N ASN A 378 -9.02 6.79 -9.32
CA ASN A 378 -8.99 6.70 -7.86
C ASN A 378 -9.48 5.36 -7.32
N THR A 379 -9.54 4.31 -8.13
CA THR A 379 -9.91 2.97 -7.63
C THR A 379 -8.68 2.17 -7.21
N PHE A 380 -8.89 1.22 -6.30
CA PHE A 380 -7.91 0.22 -5.93
C PHE A 380 -8.62 -1.12 -5.69
N LEU A 381 -7.87 -2.21 -5.91
CA LEU A 381 -8.27 -3.58 -5.61
C LEU A 381 -7.52 -4.04 -4.36
N MET A 382 -8.19 -4.83 -3.52
CA MET A 382 -7.58 -5.60 -2.46
C MET A 382 -7.91 -7.07 -2.67
N LEU A 383 -6.96 -7.97 -2.42
CA LEU A 383 -7.28 -9.33 -2.01
C LEU A 383 -6.93 -9.52 -0.54
N ALA A 384 -7.60 -10.46 0.10
CA ALA A 384 -7.28 -10.83 1.47
C ALA A 384 -7.59 -12.31 1.69
N GLY A 385 -6.79 -12.95 2.55
CA GLY A 385 -7.25 -14.14 3.24
C GLY A 385 -8.40 -13.76 4.18
N THR A 386 -9.49 -14.52 4.17
CA THR A 386 -10.62 -14.38 5.09
C THR A 386 -10.93 -15.73 5.73
N HIS A 387 -11.59 -15.69 6.90
CA HIS A 387 -11.97 -16.88 7.63
C HIS A 387 -13.34 -17.40 7.19
N LEU A 388 -13.38 -18.65 6.75
CA LEU A 388 -14.61 -19.43 6.75
C LEU A 388 -14.94 -19.87 8.18
N SER A 389 -16.22 -20.06 8.49
CA SER A 389 -16.70 -20.52 9.80
C SER A 389 -16.13 -21.88 10.25
N THR A 390 -15.46 -22.60 9.35
CA THR A 390 -14.74 -23.85 9.60
C THR A 390 -13.25 -23.67 9.94
N GLY A 391 -12.76 -22.44 10.14
CA GLY A 391 -11.34 -22.14 10.44
C GLY A 391 -10.41 -22.27 9.22
N LYS A 392 -10.96 -22.05 8.02
CA LYS A 392 -10.26 -22.22 6.73
C LYS A 392 -10.03 -20.89 6.04
N CYS A 393 -8.90 -20.78 5.34
CA CYS A 393 -8.59 -19.62 4.51
C CYS A 393 -9.31 -19.65 3.17
N GLU A 394 -10.22 -18.72 2.99
CA GLU A 394 -10.75 -18.32 1.69
C GLU A 394 -9.98 -17.09 1.19
N THR A 395 -9.78 -16.97 -0.12
CA THR A 395 -9.24 -15.74 -0.71
C THR A 395 -10.38 -14.93 -1.29
N ASP A 396 -10.62 -13.75 -0.69
CA ASP A 396 -11.62 -12.79 -1.15
C ASP A 396 -10.96 -11.62 -1.88
N PHE A 397 -11.77 -10.92 -2.68
CA PHE A 397 -11.37 -9.70 -3.36
C PHE A 397 -12.43 -8.61 -3.23
N GLY A 398 -11.98 -7.36 -3.32
CA GLY A 398 -12.86 -6.19 -3.32
C GLY A 398 -12.20 -4.98 -3.96
N THR A 399 -12.99 -4.23 -4.72
CA THR A 399 -12.58 -2.94 -5.30
C THR A 399 -13.25 -1.81 -4.56
N ALA A 400 -12.49 -0.74 -4.29
CA ALA A 400 -13.02 0.49 -3.71
C ALA A 400 -12.47 1.73 -4.40
N THR A 401 -13.15 2.84 -4.18
CA THR A 401 -12.71 4.17 -4.59
C THR A 401 -12.04 4.86 -3.40
N LEU A 402 -10.80 5.32 -3.59
CA LEU A 402 -10.08 6.13 -2.63
C LEU A 402 -10.88 7.41 -2.32
N PRO A 403 -11.07 7.74 -1.03
CA PRO A 403 -11.63 9.03 -0.67
C PRO A 403 -10.66 10.15 -1.05
N ASN A 404 -11.22 11.29 -1.44
CA ASN A 404 -10.48 12.52 -1.66
C ASN A 404 -9.76 12.95 -0.37
N ALA A 405 -8.65 13.67 -0.51
CA ALA A 405 -7.98 14.24 0.67
C ALA A 405 -8.90 15.26 1.32
N GLN A 406 -9.11 15.18 2.64
CA GLN A 406 -10.00 16.08 3.38
C GLN A 406 -9.32 16.58 4.65
N GLY A 407 -9.51 17.86 4.96
CA GLY A 407 -8.97 18.46 6.18
C GLY A 407 -8.72 19.96 6.03
N GLN A 408 -7.92 20.52 6.93
CA GLN A 408 -7.52 21.92 6.85
C GLN A 408 -6.45 22.15 5.78
N ILE A 409 -6.57 23.27 5.05
CA ILE A 409 -5.46 23.84 4.28
C ILE A 409 -4.79 24.86 5.19
N THR A 410 -3.57 24.57 5.65
CA THR A 410 -2.82 25.43 6.58
C THR A 410 -1.78 26.27 5.86
N GLY A 411 -1.40 27.40 6.45
CA GLY A 411 -0.51 28.40 5.87
C GLY A 411 -1.11 29.81 5.92
N PRO A 412 -0.51 30.80 5.23
CA PRO A 412 0.67 30.67 4.37
C PRO A 412 1.96 30.39 5.18
N GLY A 413 2.89 29.63 4.62
CA GLY A 413 4.17 29.27 5.26
C GLY A 413 3.98 28.71 6.67
N THR A 414 4.75 29.21 7.65
CA THR A 414 4.70 28.74 9.05
C THR A 414 3.78 29.58 9.93
N THR A 415 2.78 30.27 9.37
CA THR A 415 1.91 31.17 10.15
C THR A 415 0.93 30.43 11.07
N GLY A 416 0.67 29.14 10.81
CA GLY A 416 -0.31 28.35 11.55
C GLY A 416 -1.76 28.80 11.35
N LYS A 417 -2.04 29.56 10.29
CA LYS A 417 -3.39 29.95 9.89
C LYS A 417 -4.00 28.90 8.94
N CYS A 418 -5.30 29.01 8.74
CA CYS A 418 -6.09 28.13 7.88
C CYS A 418 -6.84 28.94 6.82
N VAL A 419 -7.00 28.32 5.65
CA VAL A 419 -7.97 28.77 4.64
C VAL A 419 -9.38 28.54 5.20
N ASP A 420 -10.16 29.61 5.30
CA ASP A 420 -11.42 29.65 6.02
C ASP A 420 -12.55 30.25 5.16
N VAL A 421 -13.75 29.69 5.25
CA VAL A 421 -14.97 30.32 4.71
C VAL A 421 -15.53 31.29 5.75
N ASN A 422 -15.53 32.58 5.42
CA ASN A 422 -16.03 33.61 6.31
C ASN A 422 -17.46 33.30 6.79
N THR A 423 -17.73 33.59 8.06
CA THR A 423 -18.97 33.29 8.80
C THR A 423 -19.27 31.82 9.05
N ASN A 424 -18.44 30.88 8.55
CA ASN A 424 -18.66 29.44 8.69
C ASN A 424 -20.06 29.01 8.19
N THR A 425 -20.51 29.58 7.07
CA THR A 425 -21.79 29.23 6.42
C THR A 425 -21.57 28.86 4.96
N SER A 426 -22.48 28.05 4.40
CA SER A 426 -22.46 27.62 3.00
C SER A 426 -23.03 28.67 2.02
N VAL A 427 -23.02 29.96 2.37
CA VAL A 427 -23.61 31.01 1.51
C VAL A 427 -22.67 31.33 0.34
N ASN A 428 -23.21 31.32 -0.87
CA ASN A 428 -22.49 31.73 -2.07
C ASN A 428 -21.98 33.18 -1.97
N GLY A 429 -20.72 33.39 -2.33
CA GLY A 429 -20.06 34.69 -2.26
C GLY A 429 -19.41 34.99 -0.90
N ASN A 430 -19.48 34.07 0.06
CA ASN A 430 -18.68 34.19 1.28
C ASN A 430 -17.21 34.29 0.92
N ALA A 431 -16.54 35.29 1.50
CA ALA A 431 -15.11 35.47 1.34
C ALA A 431 -14.36 34.22 1.82
N VAL A 432 -13.39 33.76 1.03
CA VAL A 432 -12.40 32.81 1.53
C VAL A 432 -11.23 33.61 2.07
N GLN A 433 -10.87 33.36 3.32
CA GLN A 433 -10.01 34.22 4.14
C GLN A 433 -8.97 33.42 4.92
N LEU A 434 -8.03 34.13 5.54
CA LEU A 434 -7.20 33.59 6.61
C LEU A 434 -7.92 33.67 7.94
N TYR A 435 -7.85 32.59 8.71
CA TYR A 435 -8.32 32.57 10.08
C TYR A 435 -7.48 31.65 10.95
N THR A 436 -7.53 31.84 12.26
CA THR A 436 -6.94 30.90 13.22
C THR A 436 -7.57 29.51 13.04
N CYS A 437 -6.73 28.47 12.93
CA CYS A 437 -7.17 27.10 12.74
C CYS A 437 -8.01 26.61 13.93
N GLY A 438 -9.08 25.87 13.64
CA GLY A 438 -9.99 25.26 14.62
C GLY A 438 -10.86 24.18 13.98
N ILE A 439 -11.92 23.76 14.66
CA ILE A 439 -12.79 22.67 14.20
C ILE A 439 -13.96 23.14 13.30
N ALA A 440 -13.91 24.37 12.80
CA ALA A 440 -14.98 24.94 11.99
C ALA A 440 -15.13 24.19 10.67
N THR A 441 -16.36 23.86 10.29
CA THR A 441 -16.66 23.16 9.02
C THR A 441 -16.15 23.93 7.80
N GLY A 442 -16.16 25.27 7.85
CA GLY A 442 -15.63 26.16 6.82
C GLY A 442 -14.11 26.16 6.70
N GLN A 443 -13.41 25.42 7.54
CA GLN A 443 -11.97 25.15 7.43
C GLN A 443 -11.69 23.71 6.97
N GLN A 444 -12.72 22.88 6.79
CA GLN A 444 -12.58 21.53 6.28
C GLN A 444 -12.77 21.56 4.76
N TRP A 445 -11.68 21.34 4.04
CA TRP A 445 -11.61 21.36 2.59
C TRP A 445 -11.36 19.96 2.04
N SER A 446 -12.05 19.60 0.96
CA SER A 446 -11.75 18.40 0.17
C SER A 446 -11.03 18.76 -1.12
N LEU A 447 -10.01 17.99 -1.48
CA LEU A 447 -9.30 18.10 -2.76
C LEU A 447 -9.84 17.03 -3.70
N GLU A 448 -10.63 17.46 -4.68
CA GLU A 448 -11.39 16.55 -5.55
C GLU A 448 -10.60 16.15 -6.80
N THR A 449 -10.85 14.94 -7.30
CA THR A 449 -10.21 14.44 -8.53
C THR A 449 -10.61 15.20 -9.80
N ASP A 450 -11.70 15.97 -9.75
CA ASP A 450 -12.14 16.86 -10.82
C ASP A 450 -11.44 18.22 -10.83
N GLY A 451 -10.40 18.39 -9.99
CA GLY A 451 -9.60 19.61 -9.90
C GLY A 451 -10.21 20.71 -9.04
N THR A 452 -11.35 20.47 -8.38
CA THR A 452 -11.95 21.44 -7.46
C THR A 452 -11.45 21.28 -6.03
N ILE A 453 -11.43 22.38 -5.27
CA ILE A 453 -11.20 22.38 -3.82
C ILE A 453 -12.51 22.80 -3.17
N ARG A 454 -13.08 21.98 -2.27
CA ARG A 454 -14.46 22.18 -1.79
C ARG A 454 -14.61 22.28 -0.28
N ALA A 455 -15.51 23.14 0.17
CA ALA A 455 -16.01 23.21 1.54
C ALA A 455 -17.53 23.37 1.49
N PHE A 456 -18.28 22.74 2.39
CA PHE A 456 -19.76 22.74 2.35
C PHE A 456 -20.35 22.32 0.99
N ASP A 457 -19.75 21.35 0.32
CA ASP A 457 -20.12 20.91 -1.04
C ASP A 457 -20.06 22.03 -2.11
N LYS A 458 -19.31 23.09 -1.84
CA LYS A 458 -19.11 24.26 -2.70
C LYS A 458 -17.63 24.48 -3.00
N CYS A 459 -17.35 25.08 -4.14
CA CYS A 459 -16.02 25.22 -4.69
C CYS A 459 -15.34 26.52 -4.24
N LEU A 460 -14.04 26.45 -3.97
CA LEU A 460 -13.12 27.59 -3.95
C LEU A 460 -13.12 28.22 -5.36
N ASN A 461 -13.57 29.46 -5.46
CA ASN A 461 -13.80 30.13 -6.73
C ASN A 461 -13.09 31.49 -6.77
N ILE A 462 -12.53 31.85 -7.93
CA ILE A 462 -12.11 33.23 -8.18
C ILE A 462 -13.35 34.06 -8.53
N VAL A 463 -13.58 35.14 -7.79
CA VAL A 463 -14.76 36.01 -7.93
C VAL A 463 -14.88 36.48 -9.39
N GLY A 464 -16.04 36.21 -10.00
CA GLY A 464 -16.34 36.60 -11.38
C GLY A 464 -15.42 35.99 -12.46
N GLY A 465 -14.63 34.97 -12.13
CA GLY A 465 -13.64 34.39 -13.05
C GLY A 465 -12.48 35.33 -13.37
N GLY A 466 -12.13 36.23 -12.45
CA GLY A 466 -11.01 37.16 -12.61
C GLY A 466 -9.69 36.43 -12.88
N THR A 467 -8.84 37.01 -13.72
CA THR A 467 -7.52 36.45 -14.06
C THR A 467 -6.36 37.37 -13.66
N ALA A 468 -6.63 38.60 -13.25
CA ALA A 468 -5.61 39.57 -12.86
C ALA A 468 -5.11 39.34 -11.42
N ASN A 469 -3.89 39.82 -11.13
CA ASN A 469 -3.39 39.92 -9.76
C ASN A 469 -4.40 40.64 -8.86
N SER A 470 -4.50 40.16 -7.62
CA SER A 470 -5.41 40.67 -6.59
C SER A 470 -6.90 40.38 -6.83
N SER A 471 -7.25 39.56 -7.83
CA SER A 471 -8.62 39.03 -7.93
C SER A 471 -8.93 38.19 -6.69
N LYS A 472 -10.04 38.48 -6.02
CA LYS A 472 -10.41 37.83 -4.75
C LYS A 472 -10.97 36.43 -4.97
N VAL A 473 -10.87 35.59 -3.94
CA VAL A 473 -11.50 34.27 -3.90
C VAL A 473 -12.70 34.22 -2.94
N GLU A 474 -13.63 33.34 -3.24
CA GLU A 474 -14.91 33.16 -2.55
C GLU A 474 -15.35 31.70 -2.55
N LEU A 475 -16.33 31.37 -1.72
CA LEU A 475 -17.07 30.11 -1.78
C LEU A 475 -18.23 30.26 -2.77
N ARG A 476 -18.39 29.31 -3.69
CA ARG A 476 -19.47 29.33 -4.70
C ARG A 476 -19.91 27.91 -5.06
N ASP A 477 -21.16 27.72 -5.42
CA ASP A 477 -21.63 26.49 -6.08
C ASP A 477 -20.64 25.99 -7.12
N CYS A 478 -20.43 24.68 -7.19
CA CYS A 478 -19.57 24.08 -8.20
C CYS A 478 -20.28 24.10 -9.56
N LEU A 479 -19.82 24.96 -10.47
CA LEU A 479 -20.40 25.22 -11.78
C LEU A 479 -19.58 24.61 -12.93
N GLY A 480 -18.51 23.88 -12.60
CA GLY A 480 -17.55 23.36 -13.60
C GLY A 480 -16.75 24.46 -14.31
N ALA A 481 -16.68 25.66 -13.71
CA ALA A 481 -16.00 26.79 -14.32
C ALA A 481 -14.47 26.67 -14.17
N PRO A 482 -13.66 27.13 -15.15
CA PRO A 482 -12.20 27.14 -15.02
C PRO A 482 -11.66 27.95 -13.84
N SER A 483 -12.45 28.90 -13.32
CA SER A 483 -12.12 29.69 -12.11
C SER A 483 -12.21 28.90 -10.81
N GLN A 484 -12.72 27.66 -10.88
CA GLN A 484 -12.89 26.73 -9.76
C GLN A 484 -11.88 25.57 -9.82
N GLN A 485 -11.00 25.58 -10.83
CA GLN A 485 -10.01 24.55 -11.06
C GLN A 485 -8.70 24.95 -10.40
N TRP A 486 -8.13 24.06 -9.58
CA TRP A 486 -6.94 24.30 -8.80
C TRP A 486 -5.99 23.10 -8.86
N GLN A 487 -4.70 23.37 -8.77
CA GLN A 487 -3.64 22.37 -8.75
C GLN A 487 -2.74 22.64 -7.54
N ALA A 488 -2.80 21.77 -6.54
CA ALA A 488 -1.85 21.76 -5.43
C ALA A 488 -0.52 21.17 -5.92
N ARG A 489 0.55 21.97 -5.83
CA ARG A 489 1.88 21.64 -6.36
C ARG A 489 2.84 21.29 -5.23
N ALA A 490 3.92 20.58 -5.57
CA ALA A 490 4.94 20.13 -4.63
C ALA A 490 5.70 21.27 -3.92
N ASP A 491 5.69 22.48 -4.49
CA ASP A 491 6.25 23.69 -3.88
C ASP A 491 5.30 24.35 -2.85
N GLY A 492 4.15 23.73 -2.58
CA GLY A 492 3.12 24.24 -1.67
C GLY A 492 2.16 25.24 -2.33
N SER A 493 2.36 25.60 -3.60
CA SER A 493 1.46 26.53 -4.27
C SER A 493 0.14 25.86 -4.68
N ILE A 494 -0.97 26.61 -4.56
CA ILE A 494 -2.28 26.22 -5.07
C ILE A 494 -2.56 27.06 -6.32
N TYR A 495 -2.34 26.47 -7.49
CA TYR A 495 -2.34 27.15 -8.79
C TYR A 495 -3.68 27.03 -9.50
N ASN A 496 -4.19 28.12 -10.07
CA ASN A 496 -5.35 28.11 -10.95
C ASN A 496 -4.92 28.14 -12.44
N PRO A 497 -5.22 27.10 -13.25
CA PRO A 497 -4.78 27.02 -14.65
C PRO A 497 -5.34 28.10 -15.59
N GLN A 498 -6.56 28.59 -15.32
CA GLN A 498 -7.17 29.62 -16.16
C GLN A 498 -6.43 30.96 -16.04
N SER A 499 -6.08 31.35 -14.82
CA SER A 499 -5.45 32.65 -14.54
C SER A 499 -3.94 32.64 -14.66
N GLY A 500 -3.30 31.46 -14.57
CA GLY A 500 -1.84 31.35 -14.50
C GLY A 500 -1.26 31.78 -13.15
N ARG A 501 -2.07 31.84 -12.09
CA ARG A 501 -1.75 32.46 -10.80
C ARG A 501 -1.99 31.52 -9.62
N CYS A 502 -1.42 31.86 -8.47
CA CYS A 502 -1.45 31.07 -7.25
C CYS A 502 -2.33 31.73 -6.19
N LEU A 503 -2.98 30.93 -5.33
CA LEU A 503 -3.65 31.40 -4.13
C LEU A 503 -2.66 32.12 -3.21
N ASP A 504 -3.00 33.32 -2.78
CA ASP A 504 -2.08 34.28 -2.18
C ASP A 504 -2.71 34.99 -0.97
N ASP A 505 -1.93 35.06 0.11
CA ASP A 505 -2.17 36.01 1.21
C ASP A 505 -1.75 37.43 0.79
N PRO A 506 -2.70 38.36 0.62
CA PRO A 506 -2.40 39.69 0.11
C PRO A 506 -1.42 40.42 1.02
N GLN A 507 -0.26 40.78 0.46
CA GLN A 507 0.73 41.64 1.12
C GLN A 507 1.22 41.08 2.48
N ALA A 508 1.20 39.76 2.65
CA ALA A 508 1.55 39.09 3.91
C ALA A 508 0.70 39.56 5.11
N GLN A 509 -0.59 39.86 4.89
CA GLN A 509 -1.50 40.28 5.94
C GLN A 509 -2.10 39.06 6.67
N THR A 510 -1.34 38.48 7.58
CA THR A 510 -1.72 37.24 8.29
C THR A 510 -2.76 37.44 9.40
N ALA A 511 -3.53 38.53 9.37
CA ALA A 511 -4.57 38.83 10.34
C ALA A 511 -5.84 38.01 10.03
N ASP A 512 -6.55 37.58 11.07
CA ASP A 512 -7.83 36.89 10.93
C ASP A 512 -8.84 37.77 10.18
N GLY A 513 -9.50 37.19 9.19
CA GLY A 513 -10.44 37.88 8.31
C GLY A 513 -9.82 38.42 7.01
N THR A 514 -8.52 38.24 6.79
CA THR A 514 -7.87 38.70 5.55
C THR A 514 -8.35 37.86 4.37
N GLN A 515 -9.12 38.47 3.46
CA GLN A 515 -9.63 37.77 2.27
C GLN A 515 -8.50 37.48 1.28
N LEU A 516 -8.35 36.19 0.98
CA LEU A 516 -7.36 35.67 0.05
C LEU A 516 -7.62 36.14 -1.39
N GLN A 517 -6.59 36.05 -2.21
CA GLN A 517 -6.62 36.46 -3.61
C GLN A 517 -5.82 35.49 -4.49
N ILE A 518 -5.78 35.75 -5.78
CA ILE A 518 -4.77 35.20 -6.67
C ILE A 518 -3.69 36.22 -6.99
N TYR A 519 -2.45 35.76 -7.11
CA TYR A 519 -1.31 36.56 -7.53
C TYR A 519 -0.33 35.73 -8.37
N ASP A 520 0.52 36.40 -9.15
CA ASP A 520 1.59 35.72 -9.89
C ASP A 520 2.38 34.81 -8.95
N CYS A 521 2.58 33.57 -9.40
CA CYS A 521 3.29 32.57 -8.61
C CYS A 521 4.75 33.01 -8.43
N ASN A 522 5.16 33.27 -7.20
CA ASN A 522 6.46 33.90 -6.89
C ASN A 522 7.29 33.13 -5.86
N GLY A 523 6.80 32.00 -5.35
CA GLY A 523 7.50 31.15 -4.40
C GLY A 523 7.72 31.77 -3.02
N LEU A 524 7.10 32.93 -2.73
CA LEU A 524 7.15 33.54 -1.41
C LEU A 524 6.22 32.78 -0.46
N PHE A 525 6.52 32.90 0.85
CA PHE A 525 5.77 32.18 1.88
C PHE A 525 4.26 32.45 1.83
N THR A 526 3.82 33.62 1.35
CA THR A 526 2.40 34.02 1.18
C THR A 526 1.60 33.11 0.25
N GLN A 527 2.27 32.24 -0.51
CA GLN A 527 1.68 31.30 -1.46
C GLN A 527 2.02 29.84 -1.15
N VAL A 528 2.63 29.57 0.00
CA VAL A 528 3.00 28.22 0.44
C VAL A 528 1.92 27.70 1.37
N TRP A 529 1.18 26.70 0.92
CA TRP A 529 0.07 26.08 1.63
C TRP A 529 0.35 24.59 1.86
N HIS A 530 -0.07 24.09 3.02
CA HIS A 530 -0.09 22.66 3.30
C HIS A 530 -1.53 22.18 3.17
N VAL A 531 -1.80 21.47 2.08
CA VAL A 531 -3.10 20.82 1.84
C VAL A 531 -3.23 19.53 2.66
N PRO A 532 -4.45 19.05 2.93
CA PRO A 532 -4.66 17.73 3.52
C PRO A 532 -3.92 16.64 2.73
N ALA A 533 -3.16 15.82 3.45
CA ALA A 533 -2.49 14.62 2.92
C ALA A 533 -3.39 13.39 3.01
#